data_AF-A0A9Q4D2G9-F1
#
_entry.id   AF-A0A9Q4D2G9-F1
#
_cell.length_a   1.000
_cell.length_b   1.000
_cell.length_c   1.000
_cell.angle_alpha   90.00
_cell.angle_beta   90.00
_cell.angle_gamma   90.00
#
_symmetry.space_group_name_H-M   'P 1'
#
loop_
_entity.id
_entity.type
_entity.pdbx_description
1 polymer ?
#
loop_
_entity_poly.entity_id
_entity_poly.type
_entity_poly.pdbx_seq_one_letter_code
_entity_poly.pdbx_strand_id
1 'polypeptide(L)'
;MTRYKTHPATATRETSNRHLSQKEILTGASFYIFNLILVVLFPTILSCLYHLDTSVYNFKNLILIILMVSFLVALIFPWVFWFLKRTQSAFVTEVGKAYLNFYLTYLIWNIVFMIVGISIIVLGAEIYDQDFVPFIILVGIFTPFILFIDASIFFSFSIAGLIMTLLGKVPKFPLLFKFFKYKD
;
A
#
# COMPACT_ATOMS: atom_id res chain seq x y z
N MET A 1 -19.80 25.60 55.23
CA MET A 1 -19.64 26.22 53.91
C MET A 1 -19.39 25.14 52.88
N THR A 2 -20.46 24.76 52.20
CA THR A 2 -20.55 23.79 51.11
C THR A 2 -20.06 24.41 49.80
N ARG A 3 -19.16 23.74 49.09
CA ARG A 3 -19.05 23.87 47.63
C ARG A 3 -19.04 22.48 47.02
N TYR A 4 -20.24 22.03 46.67
CA TYR A 4 -20.46 21.08 45.59
C TYR A 4 -19.77 21.61 44.33
N LYS A 5 -18.83 20.85 43.77
CA LYS A 5 -18.52 20.96 42.34
C LYS A 5 -19.24 19.82 41.64
N THR A 6 -20.38 20.19 41.08
CA THR A 6 -21.10 19.42 40.07
C THR A 6 -20.22 19.22 38.83
N HIS A 7 -20.32 18.01 38.28
CA HIS A 7 -19.81 17.54 36.99
C HIS A 7 -20.14 18.49 35.80
N PRO A 8 -19.46 18.30 34.64
CA PRO A 8 -20.04 17.38 33.67
C PRO A 8 -19.04 16.31 33.22
N ALA A 9 -19.32 15.08 33.64
CA ALA A 9 -18.94 13.87 32.94
C ALA A 9 -19.89 13.69 31.74
N THR A 10 -19.69 14.40 30.64
CA THR A 10 -20.46 14.20 29.38
C THR A 10 -19.75 14.82 28.17
N ALA A 11 -18.48 14.48 27.92
CA ALA A 11 -17.81 14.82 26.65
C ALA A 11 -17.12 13.61 25.98
N THR A 12 -17.26 12.41 26.55
CA THR A 12 -16.56 11.20 26.10
C THR A 12 -17.50 10.10 25.59
N ARG A 13 -18.77 10.42 25.33
CA ARG A 13 -19.78 9.43 24.87
C ARG A 13 -20.64 9.86 23.67
N GLU A 14 -20.29 10.94 22.97
CA GLU A 14 -21.05 11.43 21.80
C GLU A 14 -20.39 11.16 20.43
N THR A 15 -19.26 10.47 20.36
CA THR A 15 -18.68 10.04 19.07
C THR A 15 -19.27 8.72 18.54
N SER A 16 -20.16 8.07 19.29
CA SER A 16 -20.62 6.70 19.01
C SER A 16 -21.89 6.59 18.14
N ASN A 17 -22.49 7.70 17.67
CA ASN A 17 -23.74 7.60 16.89
C ASN A 17 -23.92 8.70 15.83
N ARG A 18 -22.84 9.13 15.17
CA ARG A 18 -22.99 9.88 13.92
C ARG A 18 -23.28 8.88 12.81
N HIS A 19 -24.48 8.95 12.23
CA HIS A 19 -24.79 8.22 11.01
C HIS A 19 -23.83 8.73 9.93
N LEU A 20 -22.82 7.91 9.59
CA LEU A 20 -21.83 8.26 8.57
C LEU A 20 -22.55 8.56 7.25
N SER A 21 -22.18 9.65 6.61
CA SER A 21 -22.70 9.99 5.29
C SER A 21 -22.14 9.00 4.28
N GLN A 22 -22.96 8.58 3.32
CA GLN A 22 -22.51 7.76 2.20
C GLN A 22 -21.32 8.39 1.46
N LYS A 23 -21.24 9.73 1.41
CA LYS A 23 -20.12 10.45 0.79
C LYS A 23 -18.80 10.23 1.56
N GLU A 24 -18.84 10.15 2.88
CA GLU A 24 -17.66 9.91 3.72
C GLU A 24 -17.17 8.47 3.56
N ILE A 25 -18.11 7.51 3.56
CA ILE A 25 -17.82 6.09 3.35
C ILE A 25 -17.18 5.89 1.97
N LEU A 26 -17.77 6.47 0.91
CA LEU A 26 -17.25 6.36 -0.45
C LEU A 26 -15.86 7.00 -0.59
N THR A 27 -15.65 8.15 0.07
CA THR A 27 -14.32 8.80 0.09
C THR A 27 -13.29 7.93 0.78
N GLY A 28 -13.61 7.33 1.93
CA GLY A 28 -12.72 6.38 2.60
C GLY A 28 -12.44 5.14 1.73
N ALA A 29 -13.48 4.58 1.11
CA ALA A 29 -13.38 3.39 0.27
C ALA A 29 -12.48 3.62 -0.96
N SER A 30 -12.48 4.84 -1.51
CA SER A 30 -11.67 5.19 -2.68
C SER A 30 -10.16 5.01 -2.46
N PHE A 31 -9.67 5.13 -1.22
CA PHE A 31 -8.27 4.83 -0.89
C PHE A 31 -7.91 3.37 -1.24
N TYR A 32 -8.75 2.42 -0.83
CA TYR A 32 -8.48 1.00 -1.06
C TYR A 32 -8.81 0.55 -2.49
N ILE A 33 -9.78 1.19 -3.14
CA ILE A 33 -10.06 0.96 -4.58
C ILE A 33 -8.82 1.30 -5.42
N PHE A 34 -8.11 2.38 -5.09
CA PHE A 34 -6.87 2.75 -5.77
C PHE A 34 -5.83 1.63 -5.70
N ASN A 35 -5.62 1.02 -4.52
CA ASN A 35 -4.71 -0.13 -4.39
C ASN A 35 -5.14 -1.32 -5.25
N LEU A 36 -6.43 -1.64 -5.29
CA LEU A 36 -6.94 -2.75 -6.10
C LEU A 36 -6.70 -2.51 -7.60
N ILE A 37 -6.83 -1.26 -8.05
CA ILE A 37 -6.50 -0.87 -9.42
C ILE A 37 -4.99 -1.08 -9.67
N LEU A 38 -4.12 -0.67 -8.75
CA LEU A 38 -2.67 -0.87 -8.89
C LEU A 38 -2.29 -2.35 -9.01
N VAL A 39 -2.93 -3.25 -8.23
CA VAL A 39 -2.69 -4.70 -8.30
C VAL A 39 -2.97 -5.27 -9.68
N VAL A 40 -3.98 -4.76 -10.38
CA VAL A 40 -4.35 -5.25 -11.71
C VAL A 40 -3.50 -4.58 -12.79
N LEU A 41 -3.26 -3.27 -12.68
CA LEU A 41 -2.53 -2.52 -13.70
C LEU A 41 -1.06 -2.92 -13.77
N PHE A 42 -0.39 -3.11 -12.64
CA PHE A 42 1.06 -3.33 -12.63
C PHE A 42 1.48 -4.62 -13.36
N PRO A 43 0.89 -5.81 -13.08
CA PRO A 43 1.20 -7.02 -13.83
C PRO A 43 0.78 -6.92 -15.29
N THR A 44 -0.32 -6.23 -15.61
CA THR A 44 -0.78 -6.07 -16.99
C THR A 44 0.19 -5.23 -17.81
N ILE A 45 0.69 -4.13 -17.24
CA ILE A 45 1.73 -3.30 -17.86
C ILE A 45 3.01 -4.11 -18.02
N LEU A 46 3.44 -4.84 -16.98
CA LEU A 46 4.65 -5.65 -17.03
C LEU A 46 4.56 -6.77 -18.09
N SER A 47 3.45 -7.49 -18.16
CA SER A 47 3.20 -8.50 -19.20
C SER A 47 3.19 -7.89 -20.60
N CYS A 48 2.58 -6.72 -20.77
CA CYS A 48 2.63 -5.98 -22.03
C CYS A 48 4.08 -5.69 -22.45
N LEU A 49 4.92 -5.26 -21.50
CA LEU A 49 6.33 -4.99 -21.74
C LEU A 49 7.13 -6.25 -22.13
N TYR A 50 6.83 -7.41 -21.55
CA TYR A 50 7.48 -8.68 -21.91
C TYR A 50 7.13 -9.14 -23.34
N HIS A 51 5.98 -8.74 -23.88
CA HIS A 51 5.53 -9.08 -25.23
C HIS A 51 5.89 -8.01 -26.28
N LEU A 52 6.58 -6.93 -25.90
CA LEU A 52 7.07 -5.96 -26.88
C LEU A 52 8.19 -6.58 -27.71
N ASP A 53 7.98 -6.65 -29.02
CA ASP A 53 9.00 -7.07 -29.97
C ASP A 53 10.17 -6.07 -30.03
N THR A 54 11.32 -6.56 -30.48
CA THR A 54 12.56 -5.82 -30.73
C THR A 54 12.39 -4.57 -31.60
N SER A 55 11.35 -4.53 -32.46
CA SER A 55 10.94 -3.34 -33.22
C SER A 55 10.58 -2.12 -32.34
N VAL A 56 10.18 -2.36 -31.08
CA VAL A 56 9.84 -1.35 -30.09
C VAL A 56 11.09 -0.82 -29.34
N TYR A 57 12.27 -1.40 -29.55
CA TYR A 57 13.53 -0.92 -28.95
C TYR A 57 13.80 0.57 -29.25
N ASN A 58 13.36 1.06 -30.41
CA ASN A 58 13.42 2.47 -30.78
C ASN A 58 12.65 3.39 -29.81
N PHE A 59 11.66 2.87 -29.09
CA PHE A 59 10.88 3.56 -28.06
C PHE A 59 11.33 3.25 -26.62
N LYS A 60 12.45 2.54 -26.42
CA LYS A 60 12.97 2.15 -25.09
C LYS A 60 13.01 3.32 -24.10
N ASN A 61 13.46 4.49 -24.54
CA ASN A 61 13.55 5.68 -23.70
C ASN A 61 12.15 6.18 -23.27
N LEU A 62 11.19 6.20 -24.19
CA LEU A 62 9.81 6.58 -23.90
C LEU A 62 9.17 5.59 -22.91
N ILE A 63 9.39 4.30 -23.09
CA ILE A 63 8.92 3.24 -22.20
C ILE A 63 9.50 3.42 -20.78
N LEU A 64 10.80 3.67 -20.67
CA LEU A 64 11.45 3.91 -19.38
C LEU A 64 10.86 5.14 -18.67
N ILE A 65 10.61 6.23 -19.42
CA ILE A 65 9.98 7.44 -18.88
C ILE A 65 8.57 7.12 -18.37
N ILE A 66 7.75 6.41 -19.15
CA ILE A 66 6.38 6.04 -18.75
C ILE A 66 6.41 5.19 -17.47
N LEU A 67 7.33 4.24 -17.38
CA LEU A 67 7.52 3.40 -16.19
C LEU A 67 7.90 4.24 -14.96
N MET A 68 8.88 5.13 -15.09
CA MET A 68 9.30 6.02 -14.00
C MET A 68 8.17 6.94 -13.54
N VAL A 69 7.45 7.55 -14.49
CA VAL A 69 6.32 8.43 -14.18
C VAL A 69 5.21 7.64 -13.48
N SER A 70 4.87 6.45 -13.96
CA SER A 70 3.83 5.60 -13.36
C SER A 70 4.20 5.21 -11.93
N PHE A 71 5.47 4.85 -11.70
CA PHE A 71 5.97 4.57 -10.36
C PHE A 71 5.88 5.78 -9.43
N LEU A 72 6.31 6.97 -9.88
CA LEU A 72 6.24 8.19 -9.09
C LEU A 72 4.79 8.59 -8.77
N VAL A 73 3.87 8.43 -9.73
CA VAL A 73 2.45 8.67 -9.52
C VAL A 73 1.90 7.68 -8.48
N ALA A 74 2.17 6.38 -8.63
CA ALA A 74 1.75 5.37 -7.65
C ALA A 74 2.31 5.67 -6.24
N LEU A 75 3.55 6.16 -6.15
CA LEU A 75 4.19 6.51 -4.89
C LEU A 75 3.58 7.75 -4.24
N ILE A 76 3.37 8.83 -4.99
CA ILE A 76 2.99 10.16 -4.47
C ILE A 76 1.47 10.32 -4.34
N PHE A 77 0.69 9.74 -5.26
CA PHE A 77 -0.76 9.91 -5.32
C PHE A 77 -1.48 9.54 -4.00
N PRO A 78 -1.19 8.41 -3.34
CA PRO A 78 -1.76 8.07 -2.03
C PRO A 78 -1.65 9.19 -0.99
N TRP A 79 -0.51 9.88 -0.97
CA TRP A 79 -0.24 10.97 -0.03
C TRP A 79 -1.08 12.18 -0.35
N VAL A 80 -0.95 12.69 -1.58
CA VAL A 80 -1.66 13.88 -2.04
C VAL A 80 -3.17 13.69 -1.87
N PHE A 81 -3.68 12.52 -2.27
CA PHE A 81 -5.08 12.20 -2.18
C PHE A 81 -5.59 12.21 -0.73
N TRP A 82 -4.85 11.61 0.21
CA TRP A 82 -5.20 11.68 1.63
C TRP A 82 -5.13 13.11 2.16
N PHE A 83 -4.07 13.87 1.87
CA PHE A 83 -3.91 15.26 2.35
C PHE A 83 -5.05 16.17 1.91
N LEU A 84 -5.58 15.98 0.70
CA LEU A 84 -6.72 16.74 0.18
C LEU A 84 -8.06 16.35 0.83
N LYS A 85 -8.21 15.09 1.25
CA LYS A 85 -9.49 14.56 1.78
C LYS A 85 -9.56 14.53 3.30
N ARG A 86 -8.42 14.57 4.01
CA ARG A 86 -8.36 14.39 5.47
C ARG A 86 -9.17 15.40 6.28
N THR A 87 -9.49 16.57 5.74
CA THR A 87 -10.24 17.64 6.45
C THR A 87 -11.76 17.49 6.33
N GLN A 88 -12.24 16.58 5.47
CA GLN A 88 -13.67 16.42 5.21
C GLN A 88 -14.42 15.82 6.41
N SER A 89 -13.82 14.83 7.07
CA SER A 89 -14.36 14.27 8.32
C SER A 89 -13.34 13.48 9.11
N ALA A 90 -13.59 13.32 10.42
CA ALA A 90 -12.74 12.53 11.30
C ALA A 90 -12.62 11.07 10.83
N PHE A 91 -13.71 10.50 10.29
CA PHE A 91 -13.68 9.15 9.74
C PHE A 91 -12.74 9.03 8.54
N VAL A 92 -12.84 9.94 7.56
CA VAL A 92 -11.95 9.95 6.40
C VAL A 92 -10.49 10.18 6.82
N THR A 93 -10.25 11.01 7.84
CA THR A 93 -8.92 11.18 8.42
C THR A 93 -8.36 9.85 8.93
N GLU A 94 -9.10 9.14 9.79
CA GLU A 94 -8.64 7.92 10.44
C GLU A 94 -8.52 6.75 9.47
N VAL A 95 -9.45 6.59 8.53
CA VAL A 95 -9.35 5.59 7.44
C VAL A 95 -8.12 5.86 6.58
N GLY A 96 -7.88 7.12 6.23
CA GLY A 96 -6.72 7.49 5.43
C GLY A 96 -5.39 7.27 6.15
N LYS A 97 -5.33 7.47 7.48
CA LYS A 97 -4.17 7.08 8.29
C LYS A 97 -3.95 5.57 8.26
N ALA A 98 -5.00 4.78 8.44
CA ALA A 98 -4.93 3.32 8.37
C ALA A 98 -4.38 2.85 7.02
N TYR A 99 -4.92 3.42 5.94
CA TYR A 99 -4.50 3.17 4.58
C TYR A 99 -3.02 3.53 4.35
N LEU A 100 -2.58 4.73 4.75
CA LEU A 100 -1.18 5.13 4.58
C LEU A 100 -0.22 4.31 5.44
N ASN A 101 -0.61 3.93 6.66
CA ASN A 101 0.19 3.02 7.49
C ASN A 101 0.40 1.66 6.79
N PHE A 102 -0.68 1.11 6.20
CA PHE A 102 -0.62 -0.12 5.42
C PHE A 102 0.30 0.04 4.19
N TYR A 103 0.02 1.06 3.38
CA TYR A 103 0.75 1.33 2.15
C TYR A 103 2.26 1.54 2.39
N LEU A 104 2.62 2.33 3.41
CA LEU A 104 4.02 2.60 3.76
C LEU A 104 4.74 1.38 4.32
N THR A 105 4.07 0.62 5.19
CA THR A 105 4.65 -0.62 5.72
C THR A 105 4.97 -1.57 4.58
N TYR A 106 4.02 -1.76 3.67
CA TYR A 106 4.18 -2.62 2.51
C TYR A 106 5.29 -2.13 1.57
N LEU A 107 5.34 -0.82 1.30
CA LEU A 107 6.41 -0.21 0.49
C LEU A 107 7.79 -0.43 1.10
N ILE A 108 7.95 -0.24 2.42
CA ILE A 108 9.24 -0.42 3.10
C ILE A 108 9.69 -1.87 3.04
N TRP A 109 8.79 -2.83 3.28
CA TRP A 109 9.13 -4.25 3.15
C TRP A 109 9.57 -4.60 1.72
N ASN A 110 8.90 -4.06 0.71
CA ASN A 110 9.29 -4.25 -0.69
C ASN A 110 10.68 -3.66 -0.99
N ILE A 111 11.00 -2.47 -0.46
CA ILE A 111 12.34 -1.89 -0.59
C ILE A 111 13.39 -2.78 0.09
N VAL A 112 13.11 -3.30 1.28
CA VAL A 112 14.01 -4.20 2.00
C VAL A 112 14.26 -5.48 1.20
N PHE A 113 13.20 -6.13 0.69
CA PHE A 113 13.34 -7.33 -0.15
C PHE A 113 14.11 -7.06 -1.44
N MET A 114 13.90 -5.91 -2.06
CA MET A 114 14.66 -5.50 -3.26
C MET A 114 16.15 -5.34 -2.95
N ILE A 115 16.50 -4.64 -1.87
CA ILE A 115 17.90 -4.45 -1.46
C ILE A 115 18.56 -5.80 -1.17
N VAL A 116 17.90 -6.66 -0.38
CA VAL A 116 18.41 -8.00 -0.05
C VAL A 116 18.60 -8.85 -1.32
N GLY A 117 17.63 -8.84 -2.23
CA GLY A 117 17.71 -9.56 -3.50
C GLY A 117 18.87 -9.09 -4.36
N ILE A 118 19.06 -7.77 -4.50
CA ILE A 118 20.20 -7.19 -5.22
C ILE A 118 21.52 -7.58 -4.55
N SER A 119 21.62 -7.50 -3.22
CA SER A 119 22.84 -7.89 -2.50
C SER A 119 23.20 -9.35 -2.71
N ILE A 120 22.23 -10.27 -2.70
CA ILE A 120 22.46 -11.70 -2.99
C ILE A 120 23.01 -11.89 -4.40
N ILE A 121 22.44 -11.20 -5.40
CA ILE A 121 22.88 -11.29 -6.80
C ILE A 121 24.31 -10.75 -6.95
N VAL A 122 24.58 -9.56 -6.40
CA VAL A 122 25.89 -8.89 -6.54
C VAL A 122 26.99 -9.68 -5.82
N LEU A 123 26.78 -10.04 -4.55
CA LEU A 123 27.77 -10.79 -3.78
C LEU A 123 27.98 -12.20 -4.34
N GLY A 124 26.90 -12.84 -4.76
CA GLY A 124 26.98 -14.17 -5.36
C GLY A 124 27.70 -14.16 -6.71
N ALA A 125 27.51 -13.11 -7.51
CA ALA A 125 28.23 -12.95 -8.78
C ALA A 125 29.73 -12.72 -8.58
N GLU A 126 30.20 -12.16 -7.47
CA GLU A 126 31.64 -12.01 -7.21
C GLU A 126 32.32 -13.33 -6.81
N ILE A 127 31.56 -14.29 -6.27
CA ILE A 127 32.05 -15.60 -5.81
C ILE A 127 31.99 -16.62 -6.97
N TYR A 128 32.28 -16.20 -8.21
CA TYR A 128 32.12 -16.98 -9.46
C TYR A 128 32.81 -18.35 -9.41
N ASP A 129 32.09 -19.35 -8.91
CA ASP A 129 32.41 -20.77 -8.96
C ASP A 129 31.30 -21.49 -9.75
N GLN A 130 31.61 -22.65 -10.34
CA GLN A 130 30.63 -23.43 -11.13
C GLN A 130 29.35 -23.77 -10.35
N ASP A 131 29.42 -23.73 -9.01
CA ASP A 131 28.31 -23.98 -8.09
C ASP A 131 27.31 -22.82 -7.96
N PHE A 132 27.60 -21.62 -8.50
CA PHE A 132 26.70 -20.46 -8.41
C PHE A 132 25.54 -20.50 -9.44
N VAL A 133 25.74 -21.17 -10.59
CA VAL A 133 24.72 -21.25 -11.65
C VAL A 133 23.43 -21.98 -11.18
N PRO A 134 23.49 -23.15 -10.51
CA PRO A 134 22.31 -23.81 -9.94
C PRO A 134 21.56 -22.92 -8.93
N PHE A 135 22.27 -22.10 -8.15
CA PHE A 135 21.65 -21.21 -7.17
C PHE A 135 20.84 -20.10 -7.84
N ILE A 136 21.35 -19.47 -8.91
CA ILE A 136 20.59 -18.45 -9.67
C ILE A 136 19.31 -19.07 -10.24
N ILE A 137 19.40 -20.28 -10.80
CA ILE A 137 18.24 -20.99 -11.37
C ILE A 137 17.20 -21.26 -10.26
N LEU A 138 17.64 -21.71 -9.09
CA LEU A 138 16.78 -21.94 -7.93
C LEU A 138 16.04 -20.65 -7.51
N VAL A 139 16.78 -19.55 -7.37
CA VAL A 139 16.20 -18.23 -7.04
C VAL A 139 15.19 -17.80 -8.11
N GLY A 140 15.51 -17.98 -9.39
CA GLY A 140 14.62 -17.68 -10.51
C GLY A 140 13.31 -18.46 -10.47
N ILE A 141 13.34 -19.74 -10.06
CA ILE A 141 12.15 -20.58 -9.89
C ILE A 141 11.29 -20.11 -8.72
N PHE A 142 11.89 -19.75 -7.58
CA PHE A 142 11.14 -19.34 -6.39
C PHE A 142 10.61 -17.90 -6.44
N THR A 143 11.30 -17.01 -7.14
CA THR A 143 10.93 -15.59 -7.28
C THR A 143 9.45 -15.36 -7.67
N PRO A 144 8.88 -16.01 -8.71
CA PRO A 144 7.48 -15.80 -9.06
C PRO A 144 6.51 -16.22 -7.96
N PHE A 145 6.82 -17.26 -7.17
CA PHE A 145 5.99 -17.67 -6.03
C PHE A 145 6.02 -16.63 -4.91
N ILE A 146 7.20 -16.06 -4.62
CA ILE A 146 7.35 -15.00 -3.62
C ILE A 146 6.54 -13.76 -4.05
N LEU A 147 6.67 -13.34 -5.30
CA LEU A 147 5.91 -12.21 -5.85
C LEU A 147 4.40 -12.46 -5.83
N PHE A 148 3.96 -13.70 -6.11
CA PHE A 148 2.56 -14.07 -6.04
C PHE A 148 2.00 -13.99 -4.62
N ILE A 149 2.75 -14.49 -3.62
CA ILE A 149 2.37 -14.40 -2.21
C ILE A 149 2.29 -12.94 -1.77
N ASP A 150 3.29 -12.13 -2.12
CA ASP A 150 3.33 -10.71 -1.79
C ASP A 150 2.14 -9.94 -2.39
N ALA A 151 1.85 -10.15 -3.68
CA ALA A 151 0.68 -9.58 -4.34
C ALA A 151 -0.65 -10.02 -3.68
N SER A 152 -0.74 -11.29 -3.27
CA SER A 152 -1.90 -11.85 -2.58
C SER A 152 -2.11 -11.21 -1.20
N ILE A 153 -1.02 -10.94 -0.47
CA ILE A 153 -1.07 -10.22 0.82
C ILE A 153 -1.58 -8.79 0.60
N PHE A 154 -1.03 -8.07 -0.37
CA PHE A 154 -1.44 -6.69 -0.65
C PHE A 154 -2.91 -6.59 -1.09
N PHE A 155 -3.34 -7.52 -1.94
CA PHE A 155 -4.72 -7.63 -2.38
C PHE A 155 -5.68 -7.93 -1.22
N SER A 156 -5.34 -8.91 -0.37
CA SER A 156 -6.16 -9.32 0.77
C SER A 156 -6.39 -8.19 1.77
N PHE A 157 -5.33 -7.47 2.13
CA PHE A 157 -5.44 -6.31 3.01
C PHE A 157 -6.21 -5.16 2.37
N SER A 158 -6.06 -4.96 1.06
CA SER A 158 -6.82 -3.93 0.33
C SER A 158 -8.32 -4.23 0.30
N ILE A 159 -8.71 -5.48 0.06
CA ILE A 159 -10.12 -5.92 0.16
C ILE A 159 -10.64 -5.77 1.58
N ALA A 160 -9.90 -6.26 2.57
CA ALA A 160 -10.32 -6.17 3.97
C ALA A 160 -10.51 -4.70 4.41
N GLY A 161 -9.62 -3.81 3.99
CA GLY A 161 -9.73 -2.37 4.23
C GLY A 161 -10.94 -1.75 3.56
N LEU A 162 -11.21 -2.13 2.31
CA LEU A 162 -12.39 -1.69 1.56
C LEU A 162 -13.67 -2.11 2.28
N ILE A 163 -13.82 -3.40 2.62
CA ILE A 163 -15.00 -3.94 3.30
C ILE A 163 -15.22 -3.25 4.65
N MET A 164 -14.19 -3.14 5.48
CA MET A 164 -14.31 -2.48 6.78
C MET A 164 -14.75 -1.02 6.63
N THR A 165 -14.21 -0.31 5.65
CA THR A 165 -14.58 1.09 5.38
C THR A 165 -16.02 1.21 4.91
N LEU A 166 -16.49 0.31 4.03
CA LEU A 166 -17.88 0.25 3.58
C LEU A 166 -18.85 -0.03 4.74
N LEU A 167 -18.42 -0.77 5.75
CA LEU A 167 -19.16 -0.98 7.00
C LEU A 167 -19.06 0.20 7.99
N GLY A 168 -18.41 1.30 7.61
CA GLY A 168 -18.21 2.48 8.47
C GLY A 168 -17.20 2.27 9.59
N LYS A 169 -16.34 1.24 9.50
CA LYS A 169 -15.30 0.94 10.49
C LYS A 169 -13.94 1.37 9.98
N VAL A 170 -13.10 1.89 10.87
CA VAL A 170 -11.71 2.22 10.54
C VAL A 170 -10.89 0.91 10.50
N PRO A 171 -10.23 0.58 9.38
CA PRO A 171 -9.43 -0.63 9.28
C PRO A 171 -8.25 -0.59 10.26
N LYS A 172 -8.00 -1.71 10.94
CA LYS A 172 -6.83 -1.88 11.81
C LYS A 172 -6.18 -3.22 11.46
N PHE A 173 -5.08 -3.17 10.72
CA PHE A 173 -4.38 -4.39 10.34
C PHE A 173 -3.29 -4.75 11.35
N PRO A 174 -3.08 -6.04 11.63
CA PRO A 174 -1.99 -6.51 12.48
C PRO A 174 -0.63 -6.25 11.80
N LEU A 175 0.43 -6.16 12.62
CA LEU A 175 1.83 -6.12 12.14
C LEU A 175 2.21 -4.90 11.27
N LEU A 176 1.41 -3.84 11.28
CA LEU A 176 1.76 -2.58 10.61
C LEU A 176 2.66 -1.68 11.46
N PHE A 177 3.62 -1.05 10.80
CA PHE A 177 4.30 0.11 11.37
C PHE A 177 3.29 1.27 11.46
N LYS A 178 3.11 1.80 12.66
CA LYS A 178 2.17 2.89 12.93
C LYS A 178 2.87 4.25 12.78
N PHE A 179 3.07 4.68 11.54
CA PHE A 179 3.61 6.01 11.24
C PHE A 179 2.66 7.12 11.72
N PHE A 180 1.35 6.92 11.53
CA PHE A 180 0.31 7.80 12.02
C PHE A 180 -0.46 7.12 13.15
N LYS A 181 -0.53 7.77 14.31
CA LYS A 181 -1.29 7.28 15.46
C LYS A 181 -2.79 7.44 15.24
N TYR A 182 -3.54 6.41 15.61
CA TYR A 182 -4.99 6.45 15.69
C TYR A 182 -5.43 7.35 16.83
N LYS A 183 -6.59 8.00 16.68
CA LYS A 183 -7.24 8.64 17.81
C LYS A 183 -7.99 7.56 18.60
N ASP A 184 -7.59 7.36 19.85
CA ASP A 184 -8.25 6.45 20.80
C ASP A 184 -9.61 7.00 21.26
#